data_AF-A0A966WH33-F1
#
_entry.id   AF-A0A966WH33-F1
#
_cell.length_a   1.000
_cell.length_b   1.000
_cell.length_c   1.000
_cell.angle_alpha   90.00
_cell.angle_beta   90.00
_cell.angle_gamma   90.00
#
_symmetry.space_group_name_H-M   'P 1'
#
loop_
_entity.id
_entity.type
_entity.pdbx_description
1 polymer ?
#
loop_
_entity_poly.entity_id
_entity_poly.type
_entity_poly.pdbx_seq_one_letter_code
_entity_poly.pdbx_strand_id
1 'polypeptide(L)'
;MDHREPYQGEVPSTISQTLINLIHISDTHICDAQSPARVEYLDRYADPHHPISKALGTLVGTYRAHESLSTQVFESMIQAINRTDIGPISKRKIDSVIITGDLTDNAQRNELLWFSALLKGEKIRPDSGSHTEWEGAGGKIYSPFYWNPHGTPKGERNDYPRELYGFPTIQELMHAVRAPFYASGINHLWLAVHGNHDALLQGTVAPSLPLTLAAQNDEKITAIADEVALQALSNVSEVGPASYPDVTNPETITITADPSREFVGGETWVQHFYHEDEDNGLTSENLKKNQKYWRRDFEKVTILALDTVNPHGGWQGSIDESQFEWLKNQLINLRDRYVLISSHHPLQ
;
A
#
# COMPACT_ATOMS: atom_id res chain seq x y z
N MET A 1 7.71 -24.70 -1.38
CA MET A 1 6.59 -25.54 -0.91
C MET A 1 5.68 -24.60 -0.16
N ASP A 2 4.42 -24.44 -0.59
CA ASP A 2 3.44 -23.67 0.15
C ASP A 2 3.26 -24.31 1.52
N HIS A 3 3.77 -23.66 2.56
CA HIS A 3 3.42 -24.01 3.92
C HIS A 3 1.97 -23.57 4.12
N ARG A 4 1.02 -24.51 3.93
CA ARG A 4 -0.38 -24.26 4.24
C ARG A 4 -0.45 -23.84 5.70
N GLU A 5 -0.87 -22.61 5.96
CA GLU A 5 -1.16 -22.18 7.31
C GLU A 5 -2.20 -23.13 7.92
N PRO A 6 -2.08 -23.48 9.22
CA PRO A 6 -3.06 -24.32 9.88
C PRO A 6 -4.41 -23.60 9.89
N TYR A 7 -5.40 -24.15 9.18
CA TYR A 7 -6.77 -23.66 9.24
C TYR A 7 -7.24 -23.59 10.70
N GLN A 8 -7.79 -22.44 11.12
CA GLN A 8 -8.52 -22.37 12.38
C GLN A 8 -9.93 -22.94 12.17
N GLY A 9 -10.24 -24.02 12.88
CA GLY A 9 -11.52 -24.72 12.78
C GLY A 9 -11.53 -25.85 11.73
N GLU A 10 -12.65 -26.58 11.69
CA GLU A 10 -12.86 -27.63 10.70
C GLU A 10 -13.39 -27.03 9.39
N VAL A 11 -12.88 -27.51 8.25
CA VAL A 11 -13.48 -27.19 6.95
C VAL A 11 -14.95 -27.63 6.98
N PRO A 12 -15.92 -26.73 6.73
CA PRO A 12 -17.33 -27.09 6.77
C PRO A 12 -17.61 -28.26 5.82
N SER A 13 -18.05 -29.39 6.37
CA SER A 13 -18.35 -30.61 5.60
C SER A 13 -19.75 -30.59 5.00
N THR A 14 -20.63 -29.73 5.51
CA THR A 14 -21.99 -29.51 4.99
C THR A 14 -22.32 -28.02 4.95
N ILE A 15 -22.69 -27.53 3.77
CA ILE A 15 -23.14 -26.14 3.57
C ILE A 15 -24.64 -26.18 3.36
N SER A 16 -25.41 -25.72 4.35
CA SER A 16 -26.86 -25.58 4.22
C SER A 16 -27.24 -24.36 3.38
N GLN A 17 -26.48 -23.28 3.51
CA GLN A 17 -26.73 -22.01 2.83
C GLN A 17 -25.45 -21.17 2.74
N THR A 18 -25.16 -20.65 1.54
CA THR A 18 -24.15 -19.60 1.34
C THR A 18 -24.82 -18.23 1.37
N LEU A 19 -24.28 -17.31 2.18
CA LEU A 19 -24.79 -15.94 2.31
C LEU A 19 -24.14 -14.99 1.30
N ILE A 20 -22.82 -15.09 1.14
CA ILE A 20 -22.00 -14.34 0.20
C ILE A 20 -20.67 -15.09 0.00
N ASN A 21 -20.06 -14.96 -1.18
CA ASN A 21 -18.70 -15.41 -1.47
C ASN A 21 -17.85 -14.20 -1.85
N LEU A 22 -16.82 -13.93 -1.05
CA LEU A 22 -15.89 -12.84 -1.30
C LEU A 22 -14.50 -13.38 -1.54
N ILE A 23 -13.77 -12.74 -2.46
CA ILE A 23 -12.32 -12.79 -2.47
C ILE A 23 -11.86 -11.57 -1.66
N HIS A 24 -11.02 -11.79 -0.65
CA HIS A 24 -10.47 -10.72 0.18
C HIS A 24 -8.98 -10.57 -0.10
N ILE A 25 -8.58 -9.34 -0.41
CA ILE A 25 -7.19 -8.91 -0.53
C ILE A 25 -7.00 -7.61 0.26
N SER A 26 -5.77 -7.28 0.58
CA SER A 26 -5.39 -6.08 1.33
C SER A 26 -3.93 -5.75 1.04
N ASP A 27 -3.49 -4.54 1.37
CA ASP A 27 -2.07 -4.18 1.46
C ASP A 27 -1.31 -4.47 0.16
N THR A 28 -1.88 -4.01 -0.97
CA THR A 28 -1.22 -4.16 -2.27
C THR A 28 0.01 -3.28 -2.37
N HIS A 29 0.02 -2.16 -1.63
CA HIS A 29 1.12 -1.20 -1.53
C HIS A 29 1.78 -0.93 -2.88
N ILE A 30 0.98 -0.51 -3.87
CA ILE A 30 1.52 -0.07 -5.16
C ILE A 30 2.45 1.10 -4.89
N CYS A 31 3.73 0.92 -5.25
CA CYS A 31 4.82 1.70 -4.69
C CYS A 31 5.64 2.37 -5.79
N ASP A 32 5.76 3.69 -5.72
CA ASP A 32 6.82 4.43 -6.42
C ASP A 32 8.12 4.34 -5.61
N ALA A 33 8.83 3.23 -5.79
CA ALA A 33 10.10 2.95 -5.13
C ALA A 33 11.25 3.90 -5.55
N GLN A 34 10.99 4.84 -6.47
CA GLN A 34 11.94 5.87 -6.89
C GLN A 34 11.61 7.25 -6.28
N SER A 35 10.49 7.37 -5.57
CA SER A 35 10.05 8.61 -4.95
C SER A 35 11.09 9.15 -3.95
N PRO A 36 11.47 10.44 -4.00
CA PRO A 36 12.43 11.04 -3.07
C PRO A 36 11.84 11.28 -1.67
N ALA A 37 10.51 11.19 -1.51
CA ALA A 37 9.85 11.32 -0.22
C ALA A 37 9.90 10.05 0.63
N ARG A 38 10.37 8.93 0.08
CA ARG A 38 10.58 7.71 0.86
C ARG A 38 11.73 7.89 1.84
N VAL A 39 11.62 7.24 2.98
CA VAL A 39 12.64 7.28 4.04
C VAL A 39 13.38 5.95 4.18
N GLU A 40 13.74 5.33 3.04
CA GLU A 40 14.42 4.01 3.00
C GLU A 40 15.77 4.05 3.76
N TYR A 41 16.39 5.22 3.88
CA TYR A 41 17.65 5.43 4.62
C TYR A 41 17.51 5.19 6.13
N LEU A 42 16.28 5.12 6.65
CA LEU A 42 16.01 4.76 8.05
C LEU A 42 15.89 3.24 8.27
N ASP A 43 15.65 2.45 7.23
CA ASP A 43 15.35 1.02 7.38
C ASP A 43 16.52 0.23 8.00
N ARG A 44 17.76 0.61 7.63
CA ARG A 44 19.01 0.01 8.09
C ARG A 44 19.19 -0.02 9.62
N TYR A 45 18.46 0.83 10.35
CA TYR A 45 18.56 0.89 11.80
C TYR A 45 17.74 -0.21 12.49
N ALA A 46 16.70 -0.72 11.83
CA ALA A 46 15.91 -1.86 12.28
C ALA A 46 16.44 -3.21 11.78
N ASP A 47 17.43 -3.20 10.89
CA ASP A 47 18.11 -4.42 10.45
C ASP A 47 18.59 -5.26 11.66
N PRO A 48 18.35 -6.58 11.69
CA PRO A 48 18.67 -7.42 12.86
C PRO A 48 20.13 -7.38 13.31
N HIS A 49 21.05 -7.01 12.42
CA HIS A 49 22.48 -6.89 12.70
C HIS A 49 22.88 -5.51 13.24
N HIS A 50 22.02 -4.50 13.13
CA HIS A 50 22.29 -3.16 13.65
C HIS A 50 22.18 -3.16 15.19
N PRO A 51 23.12 -2.55 15.95
CA PRO A 51 23.14 -2.63 17.42
C PRO A 51 21.87 -2.15 18.13
N ILE A 52 21.14 -1.20 17.53
CA ILE A 52 19.93 -0.61 18.12
C ILE A 52 18.63 -1.32 17.71
N SER A 53 18.67 -2.27 16.77
CA SER A 53 17.47 -2.92 16.21
C SER A 53 16.59 -3.52 17.29
N LYS A 54 17.18 -4.07 18.36
CA LYS A 54 16.46 -4.60 19.53
C LYS A 54 15.61 -3.55 20.26
N ALA A 55 16.05 -2.29 20.26
CA ALA A 55 15.32 -1.19 20.90
C ALA A 55 14.22 -0.64 19.97
N LEU A 56 14.45 -0.68 18.64
CA LEU A 56 13.45 -0.26 17.65
C LEU A 56 12.40 -1.34 17.39
N GLY A 57 12.70 -2.62 17.62
CA GLY A 57 11.77 -3.71 17.36
C GLY A 57 11.31 -3.71 15.90
N THR A 58 9.99 -3.77 15.69
CA THR A 58 9.35 -3.72 14.37
C THR A 58 8.84 -2.32 14.00
N LEU A 59 9.32 -1.26 14.69
CA LEU A 59 8.82 0.11 14.51
C LEU A 59 9.25 0.75 13.18
N VAL A 60 10.17 0.14 12.44
CA VAL A 60 10.68 0.67 11.16
C VAL A 60 10.58 -0.41 10.10
N GLY A 61 9.83 -0.11 9.04
CA GLY A 61 9.71 -0.92 7.83
C GLY A 61 9.56 0.01 6.63
N THR A 62 10.60 0.77 6.33
CA THR A 62 10.55 1.84 5.33
C THR A 62 11.11 1.41 3.97
N TYR A 63 11.68 0.20 3.88
CA TYR A 63 12.15 -0.41 2.64
C TYR A 63 11.84 -1.91 2.60
N ARG A 64 11.43 -2.41 1.43
CA ARG A 64 11.35 -3.84 1.13
C ARG A 64 12.11 -4.13 -0.15
N ALA A 65 12.99 -5.13 -0.16
CA ALA A 65 13.79 -5.46 -1.34
C ALA A 65 12.95 -5.68 -2.62
N HIS A 66 11.73 -6.19 -2.51
CA HIS A 66 10.84 -6.48 -3.63
C HIS A 66 9.81 -5.36 -3.95
N GLU A 67 9.83 -4.20 -3.28
CA GLU A 67 8.80 -3.16 -3.47
C GLU A 67 8.74 -2.59 -4.90
N SER A 68 9.87 -2.64 -5.62
CA SER A 68 9.94 -2.29 -7.06
C SER A 68 9.10 -3.20 -7.96
N LEU A 69 8.68 -4.38 -7.47
CA LEU A 69 7.87 -5.36 -8.18
C LEU A 69 6.36 -5.25 -7.87
N SER A 70 5.94 -4.24 -7.08
CA SER A 70 4.56 -4.13 -6.58
C SER A 70 3.50 -4.24 -7.68
N THR A 71 3.70 -3.60 -8.83
CA THR A 71 2.76 -3.68 -9.96
C THR A 71 2.67 -5.08 -10.60
N GLN A 72 3.79 -5.80 -10.71
CA GLN A 72 3.82 -7.16 -11.26
C GLN A 72 3.25 -8.18 -10.27
N VAL A 73 3.47 -7.97 -8.97
CA VAL A 73 2.85 -8.78 -7.91
C VAL A 73 1.34 -8.59 -7.93
N PHE A 74 0.85 -7.35 -8.04
CA PHE A 74 -0.59 -7.09 -8.11
C PHE A 74 -1.22 -7.61 -9.41
N GLU A 75 -0.56 -7.48 -10.56
CA GLU A 75 -1.00 -8.13 -11.80
C GLU A 75 -1.11 -9.65 -11.65
N SER A 76 -0.13 -10.29 -11.00
CA SER A 76 -0.19 -11.74 -10.73
C SER A 76 -1.36 -12.10 -9.81
N MET A 77 -1.67 -11.23 -8.84
CA MET A 77 -2.83 -11.35 -7.97
C MET A 77 -4.14 -11.22 -8.76
N ILE A 78 -4.28 -10.22 -9.63
CA ILE A 78 -5.45 -10.02 -10.51
C ILE A 78 -5.66 -11.26 -11.39
N GLN A 79 -4.61 -11.81 -11.98
CA GLN A 79 -4.71 -13.04 -12.77
C GLN A 79 -5.18 -14.24 -11.94
N ALA A 80 -4.76 -14.35 -10.68
CA ALA A 80 -5.23 -15.41 -9.79
C ALA A 80 -6.70 -15.22 -9.39
N ILE A 81 -7.10 -13.98 -9.11
CA ILE A 81 -8.49 -13.59 -8.84
C ILE A 81 -9.38 -13.98 -10.03
N ASN A 82 -9.02 -13.59 -11.25
CA ASN A 82 -9.77 -13.86 -12.47
C ASN A 82 -9.90 -15.36 -12.81
N ARG A 83 -9.02 -16.22 -12.27
CA ARG A 83 -9.15 -17.68 -12.41
C ARG A 83 -10.10 -18.29 -11.38
N THR A 84 -10.59 -17.49 -10.43
CA THR A 84 -11.39 -17.93 -9.29
C THR A 84 -12.84 -17.46 -9.43
N ASP A 85 -13.61 -18.14 -10.30
CA ASP A 85 -15.02 -17.80 -10.52
C ASP A 85 -15.96 -18.36 -9.45
N ILE A 86 -15.55 -19.41 -8.73
CA ILE A 86 -16.40 -20.14 -7.78
C ILE A 86 -15.69 -20.34 -6.44
N GLY A 87 -16.44 -20.19 -5.35
CA GLY A 87 -15.95 -20.49 -4.01
C GLY A 87 -15.60 -21.98 -3.87
N PRO A 88 -14.41 -22.32 -3.31
CA PRO A 88 -13.94 -23.71 -3.27
C PRO A 88 -14.83 -24.63 -2.43
N ILE A 89 -15.46 -24.06 -1.39
CA ILE A 89 -16.34 -24.76 -0.45
C ILE A 89 -17.80 -24.64 -0.92
N SER A 90 -18.30 -23.42 -1.13
CA SER A 90 -19.70 -23.14 -1.50
C SER A 90 -20.12 -23.61 -2.90
N LYS A 91 -19.17 -23.78 -3.83
CA LYS A 91 -19.41 -24.04 -5.25
C LYS A 91 -20.34 -23.03 -5.93
N ARG A 92 -20.54 -21.87 -5.31
CA ARG A 92 -21.29 -20.73 -5.86
C ARG A 92 -20.32 -19.70 -6.43
N LYS A 93 -20.81 -18.85 -7.32
CA LYS A 93 -20.03 -17.75 -7.90
C LYS A 93 -19.45 -16.83 -6.81
N ILE A 94 -18.31 -16.23 -7.09
CA ILE A 94 -17.80 -15.09 -6.31
C ILE A 94 -18.72 -13.89 -6.55
N ASP A 95 -19.21 -13.27 -5.47
CA ASP A 95 -20.12 -12.13 -5.54
C ASP A 95 -19.34 -10.81 -5.67
N SER A 96 -18.17 -10.69 -5.03
CA SER A 96 -17.30 -9.52 -5.13
C SER A 96 -15.87 -9.83 -4.67
N VAL A 97 -14.93 -9.00 -5.09
CA VAL A 97 -13.62 -8.83 -4.47
C VAL A 97 -13.72 -7.66 -3.48
N ILE A 98 -13.12 -7.79 -2.30
CA ILE A 98 -13.00 -6.71 -1.32
C ILE A 98 -11.53 -6.45 -1.05
N ILE A 99 -11.13 -5.18 -1.17
CA ILE A 99 -9.77 -4.70 -0.98
C ILE A 99 -9.75 -3.82 0.27
N THR A 100 -9.19 -4.32 1.38
CA THR A 100 -9.31 -3.66 2.69
C THR A 100 -8.30 -2.56 2.95
N GLY A 101 -8.06 -1.72 1.94
CA GLY A 101 -7.15 -0.57 2.02
C GLY A 101 -5.72 -0.89 1.66
N ASP A 102 -4.91 0.17 1.73
CA ASP A 102 -3.49 0.16 1.43
C ASP A 102 -3.22 -0.24 -0.03
N LEU A 103 -3.95 0.44 -0.91
CA LEU A 103 -3.88 0.28 -2.36
C LEU A 103 -2.53 0.82 -2.85
N THR A 104 -2.18 2.01 -2.40
CA THR A 104 -0.90 2.70 -2.65
C THR A 104 0.07 2.53 -1.48
N ASP A 105 1.33 2.96 -1.61
CA ASP A 105 2.31 2.89 -0.53
C ASP A 105 2.57 4.25 0.13
N ASN A 106 2.59 5.32 -0.66
CA ASN A 106 2.88 6.68 -0.21
C ASN A 106 1.70 7.63 -0.37
N ALA A 107 0.52 7.14 -0.74
CA ALA A 107 -0.60 7.98 -1.14
C ALA A 107 -0.25 8.91 -2.30
N GLN A 108 0.56 8.48 -3.28
CA GLN A 108 0.94 9.32 -4.41
C GLN A 108 0.04 9.10 -5.63
N ARG A 109 -0.17 10.16 -6.43
CA ARG A 109 -1.08 10.15 -7.58
C ARG A 109 -0.63 9.17 -8.66
N ASN A 110 0.68 9.04 -8.91
CA ASN A 110 1.22 8.03 -9.82
C ASN A 110 0.94 6.60 -9.36
N GLU A 111 1.10 6.30 -8.08
CA GLU A 111 0.76 5.00 -7.49
C GLU A 111 -0.72 4.67 -7.67
N LEU A 112 -1.61 5.62 -7.36
CA LEU A 112 -3.06 5.46 -7.52
C LEU A 112 -3.45 5.23 -8.99
N LEU A 113 -2.79 5.94 -9.93
CA LEU A 113 -3.00 5.75 -11.36
C LEU A 113 -2.55 4.36 -11.83
N TRP A 114 -1.42 3.85 -11.33
CA TRP A 114 -0.97 2.50 -11.65
C TRP A 114 -1.95 1.44 -11.12
N PHE A 115 -2.41 1.60 -9.86
CA PHE A 115 -3.41 0.72 -9.26
C PHE A 115 -4.70 0.66 -10.09
N SER A 116 -5.24 1.83 -10.45
CA SER A 116 -6.46 1.95 -11.26
C SER A 116 -6.31 1.34 -12.66
N ALA A 117 -5.20 1.61 -13.33
CA ALA A 117 -4.93 1.08 -14.65
C ALA A 117 -4.73 -0.46 -14.62
N LEU A 118 -4.14 -1.01 -13.55
CA LEU A 118 -4.06 -2.46 -13.32
C LEU A 118 -5.44 -3.10 -13.23
N LEU A 119 -6.34 -2.52 -12.42
CA LEU A 119 -7.72 -3.01 -12.29
C LEU A 119 -8.52 -2.88 -13.59
N LYS A 120 -8.29 -1.84 -14.38
CA LYS A 120 -9.00 -1.60 -15.66
C LYS A 120 -8.46 -2.43 -16.84
N GLY A 121 -7.32 -3.09 -16.68
CA GLY A 121 -6.68 -3.84 -17.78
C GLY A 121 -6.04 -2.93 -18.82
N GLU A 122 -5.57 -1.76 -18.39
CA GLU A 122 -4.95 -0.77 -19.25
C GLU A 122 -3.44 -1.01 -19.40
N LYS A 123 -2.83 -0.25 -20.32
CA LYS A 123 -1.37 -0.20 -20.43
C LYS A 123 -0.81 0.62 -19.28
N ILE A 124 0.12 0.05 -18.54
CA ILE A 124 0.84 0.76 -17.47
C ILE A 124 2.32 0.92 -17.79
N ARG A 125 2.92 1.94 -17.19
CA ARG A 125 4.36 2.10 -17.06
C ARG A 125 4.66 2.33 -15.58
N PRO A 126 5.15 1.32 -14.85
CA PRO A 126 5.52 1.44 -13.43
C PRO A 126 6.88 2.13 -13.28
N ASP A 127 6.95 3.39 -13.71
CA ASP A 127 8.19 4.18 -13.74
C ASP A 127 7.86 5.65 -13.47
N SER A 128 8.70 6.30 -12.67
CA SER A 128 8.60 7.72 -12.30
C SER A 128 9.96 8.38 -12.47
N GLY A 129 10.00 9.70 -12.60
CA GLY A 129 11.25 10.43 -12.85
C GLY A 129 11.85 10.03 -14.21
N SER A 130 13.07 9.46 -14.20
CA SER A 130 13.77 9.12 -15.44
C SER A 130 13.25 7.85 -16.12
N HIS A 131 12.87 7.96 -17.39
CA HIS A 131 12.58 6.81 -18.24
C HIS A 131 13.81 6.12 -18.84
N THR A 132 15.03 6.56 -18.52
CA THR A 132 16.27 5.95 -19.03
C THR A 132 17.07 5.22 -17.97
N GLU A 133 16.85 5.50 -16.68
CA GLU A 133 17.62 4.93 -15.56
C GLU A 133 16.78 4.76 -14.30
N TRP A 134 17.22 3.88 -13.39
CA TRP A 134 16.56 3.66 -12.09
C TRP A 134 17.11 4.63 -11.05
N GLU A 135 16.21 5.34 -10.39
CA GLU A 135 16.52 6.42 -9.43
C GLU A 135 16.18 6.06 -7.97
N GLY A 136 15.70 4.84 -7.73
CA GLY A 136 15.41 4.31 -6.38
C GLY A 136 16.60 3.62 -5.71
N ALA A 137 16.36 3.03 -4.54
CA ALA A 137 17.34 2.22 -3.81
C ALA A 137 17.90 1.08 -4.68
N GLY A 138 19.20 0.76 -4.53
CA GLY A 138 19.89 -0.22 -5.38
C GLY A 138 20.22 0.26 -6.80
N GLY A 139 20.12 1.58 -7.04
CA GLY A 139 20.38 2.27 -8.31
C GLY A 139 21.77 2.89 -8.42
N LYS A 140 21.81 4.22 -8.63
CA LYS A 140 23.03 5.01 -8.89
C LYS A 140 24.12 4.84 -7.83
N ILE A 141 23.74 4.69 -6.56
CA ILE A 141 24.67 4.48 -5.44
C ILE A 141 24.54 3.05 -4.94
N TYR A 142 25.67 2.35 -4.91
CA TYR A 142 25.75 1.06 -4.23
C TYR A 142 25.71 1.27 -2.72
N SER A 143 24.80 0.57 -2.06
CA SER A 143 24.72 0.53 -0.60
C SER A 143 24.54 -0.93 -0.16
N PRO A 144 25.33 -1.42 0.81
CA PRO A 144 25.16 -2.78 1.31
C PRO A 144 23.83 -2.98 2.04
N PHE A 145 23.12 -1.91 2.42
CA PHE A 145 21.83 -1.98 3.13
C PHE A 145 20.64 -2.27 2.21
N TYR A 146 20.79 -2.08 0.90
CA TYR A 146 19.72 -2.34 -0.06
C TYR A 146 20.04 -3.54 -0.94
N TRP A 147 19.01 -4.15 -1.51
CA TRP A 147 19.24 -5.18 -2.51
C TRP A 147 19.74 -4.53 -3.79
N ASN A 148 20.95 -4.90 -4.22
CA ASN A 148 21.54 -4.45 -5.47
C ASN A 148 21.42 -5.59 -6.49
N PRO A 149 20.34 -5.66 -7.30
CA PRO A 149 20.09 -6.82 -8.16
C PRO A 149 21.16 -6.98 -9.25
N HIS A 150 21.87 -5.91 -9.62
CA HIS A 150 22.99 -5.95 -10.55
C HIS A 150 24.25 -6.62 -9.99
N GLY A 151 24.25 -7.03 -8.72
CA GLY A 151 25.37 -7.69 -8.07
C GLY A 151 26.31 -6.73 -7.33
N THR A 152 27.36 -7.29 -6.74
CA THR A 152 28.32 -6.55 -5.92
C THR A 152 29.45 -5.99 -6.78
N PRO A 153 29.66 -4.66 -6.80
CA PRO A 153 30.77 -4.04 -7.51
C PRO A 153 32.13 -4.55 -7.02
N LYS A 154 33.12 -4.53 -7.91
CA LYS A 154 34.47 -5.00 -7.58
C LYS A 154 35.07 -4.15 -6.46
N GLY A 155 35.46 -4.81 -5.36
CA GLY A 155 36.08 -4.15 -4.21
C GLY A 155 35.09 -3.79 -3.10
N GLU A 156 33.79 -3.90 -3.37
CA GLU A 156 32.74 -3.71 -2.37
C GLU A 156 32.44 -5.01 -1.60
N ARG A 157 31.85 -4.85 -0.42
CA ARG A 157 31.23 -5.96 0.32
C ARG A 157 29.92 -6.35 -0.36
N ASN A 158 29.53 -7.63 -0.29
CA ASN A 158 28.17 -8.04 -0.60
C ASN A 158 27.12 -7.23 0.18
N ASP A 159 25.98 -6.96 -0.45
CA ASP A 159 24.83 -6.41 0.25
C ASP A 159 24.22 -7.42 1.23
N TYR A 160 23.62 -6.90 2.30
CA TYR A 160 23.01 -7.70 3.36
C TYR A 160 21.84 -8.55 2.85
N PRO A 161 20.95 -8.08 1.95
CA PRO A 161 19.94 -8.94 1.34
C PRO A 161 20.53 -10.21 0.72
N ARG A 162 21.62 -10.09 -0.05
CA ARG A 162 22.32 -11.24 -0.64
C ARG A 162 23.04 -12.09 0.41
N GLU A 163 23.84 -11.47 1.27
CA GLU A 163 24.70 -12.16 2.23
C GLU A 163 23.88 -12.93 3.28
N LEU A 164 22.81 -12.34 3.81
CA LEU A 164 22.04 -12.88 4.93
C LEU A 164 20.82 -13.70 4.49
N TYR A 165 20.20 -13.36 3.36
CA TYR A 165 18.91 -13.94 2.94
C TYR A 165 18.95 -14.61 1.56
N GLY A 166 20.08 -14.57 0.86
CA GLY A 166 20.26 -15.27 -0.41
C GLY A 166 19.56 -14.60 -1.60
N PHE A 167 19.31 -13.29 -1.54
CA PHE A 167 18.74 -12.57 -2.68
C PHE A 167 19.60 -12.71 -3.93
N PRO A 168 18.99 -12.99 -5.10
CA PRO A 168 19.74 -13.31 -6.32
C PRO A 168 20.39 -12.08 -6.95
N THR A 169 21.30 -12.34 -7.89
CA THR A 169 21.76 -11.36 -8.88
C THR A 169 20.89 -11.50 -10.13
N ILE A 170 20.24 -10.40 -10.51
CA ILE A 170 19.38 -10.27 -11.68
C ILE A 170 19.74 -8.94 -12.36
N GLN A 171 20.70 -9.00 -13.30
CA GLN A 171 21.31 -7.81 -13.92
C GLN A 171 20.30 -6.81 -14.47
N GLU A 172 19.27 -7.32 -15.15
CA GLU A 172 18.29 -6.52 -15.88
C GLU A 172 17.04 -6.16 -15.06
N LEU A 173 17.01 -6.47 -13.76
CA LEU A 173 15.79 -6.31 -12.95
C LEU A 173 15.29 -4.87 -12.98
N MET A 174 16.17 -3.89 -12.74
CA MET A 174 15.78 -2.48 -12.66
C MET A 174 15.28 -1.92 -14.00
N HIS A 175 15.67 -2.52 -15.13
CA HIS A 175 15.07 -2.20 -16.43
C HIS A 175 13.72 -2.92 -16.61
N ALA A 176 13.63 -4.19 -16.22
CA ALA A 176 12.42 -5.00 -16.35
C ALA A 176 11.26 -4.49 -15.50
N VAL A 177 11.51 -4.08 -14.25
CA VAL A 177 10.45 -3.60 -13.33
C VAL A 177 9.78 -2.32 -13.80
N ARG A 178 10.50 -1.49 -14.58
CA ARG A 178 10.04 -0.22 -15.15
C ARG A 178 9.42 -0.36 -16.55
N ALA A 179 9.55 -1.53 -17.16
CA ALA A 179 9.10 -1.76 -18.52
C ALA A 179 7.55 -1.68 -18.59
N PRO A 180 6.99 -1.04 -19.63
CA PRO A 180 5.55 -0.93 -19.77
C PRO A 180 4.94 -2.28 -20.14
N PHE A 181 3.75 -2.58 -19.60
CA PHE A 181 2.99 -3.79 -19.91
C PHE A 181 1.49 -3.53 -19.96
N TYR A 182 0.72 -4.46 -20.50
CA TYR A 182 -0.74 -4.44 -20.47
C TYR A 182 -1.22 -5.30 -19.31
N ALA A 183 -2.00 -4.72 -18.41
CA ALA A 183 -2.59 -5.44 -17.29
C ALA A 183 -3.74 -6.33 -17.76
N SER A 184 -4.04 -7.38 -17.00
CA SER A 184 -5.16 -8.28 -17.32
C SER A 184 -6.53 -7.64 -17.06
N GLY A 185 -6.60 -6.69 -16.12
CA GLY A 185 -7.86 -6.13 -15.64
C GLY A 185 -8.63 -7.11 -14.77
N ILE A 186 -9.37 -6.62 -13.78
CA ILE A 186 -10.16 -7.46 -12.89
C ILE A 186 -11.54 -7.75 -13.53
N ASN A 187 -11.94 -9.02 -13.52
CA ASN A 187 -13.22 -9.47 -14.13
C ASN A 187 -14.39 -9.53 -13.14
N HIS A 188 -14.12 -9.24 -11.87
CA HIS A 188 -15.11 -9.28 -10.80
C HIS A 188 -15.49 -7.86 -10.39
N LEU A 189 -16.72 -7.70 -9.87
CA LEU A 189 -17.05 -6.52 -9.07
C LEU A 189 -16.03 -6.43 -7.92
N TRP A 190 -15.49 -5.24 -7.69
CA TRP A 190 -14.55 -5.01 -6.61
C TRP A 190 -14.98 -3.81 -5.77
N LEU A 191 -14.62 -3.85 -4.50
CA LEU A 191 -14.99 -2.87 -3.48
C LEU A 191 -13.71 -2.48 -2.73
N ALA A 192 -13.36 -1.19 -2.73
CA ALA A 192 -12.19 -0.70 -2.02
C ALA A 192 -12.57 0.01 -0.72
N VAL A 193 -11.81 -0.30 0.33
CA VAL A 193 -11.82 0.40 1.63
C VAL A 193 -10.60 1.30 1.65
N HIS A 194 -10.68 2.42 2.37
CA HIS A 194 -9.57 3.36 2.49
C HIS A 194 -8.60 2.91 3.61
N GLY A 195 -7.32 2.74 3.27
CA GLY A 195 -6.23 2.42 4.20
C GLY A 195 -5.31 3.61 4.48
N ASN A 196 -4.48 3.51 5.50
CA ASN A 196 -3.61 4.61 5.90
C ASN A 196 -2.54 4.91 4.83
N HIS A 197 -2.04 3.93 4.08
CA HIS A 197 -1.13 4.18 2.95
C HIS A 197 -1.82 4.80 1.72
N ASP A 198 -3.15 4.92 1.73
CA ASP A 198 -3.92 5.65 0.70
C ASP A 198 -4.03 7.15 0.98
N ALA A 199 -3.64 7.59 2.18
CA ALA A 199 -3.69 9.00 2.61
C ALA A 199 -2.40 9.53 3.26
N LEU A 200 -1.51 8.66 3.71
CA LEU A 200 -0.31 9.02 4.45
C LEU A 200 0.95 8.47 3.74
N LEU A 201 2.03 9.24 3.79
CA LEU A 201 3.35 8.77 3.35
C LEU A 201 3.75 7.55 4.21
N GLN A 202 4.00 6.41 3.55
CA GLN A 202 4.31 5.12 4.18
C GLN A 202 3.37 4.80 5.35
N GLY A 203 2.08 5.11 5.17
CA GLY A 203 1.03 4.84 6.15
C GLY A 203 1.15 5.63 7.46
N THR A 204 2.04 6.63 7.54
CA THR A 204 2.43 7.22 8.82
C THR A 204 2.35 8.75 8.80
N VAL A 205 2.93 9.42 7.82
CA VAL A 205 3.08 10.89 7.85
C VAL A 205 2.00 11.56 7.01
N ALA A 206 1.27 12.50 7.62
CA ALA A 206 0.26 13.28 6.93
C ALA A 206 0.90 14.17 5.83
N PRO A 207 0.36 14.20 4.61
CA PRO A 207 0.84 15.06 3.54
C PRO A 207 0.81 16.55 3.93
N SER A 208 1.80 17.29 3.44
CA SER A 208 1.89 18.75 3.58
C SER A 208 2.47 19.35 2.32
N LEU A 209 2.23 20.64 2.06
CA LEU A 209 2.78 21.30 0.87
C LEU A 209 4.31 21.17 0.78
N PRO A 210 5.11 21.38 1.85
CA PRO A 210 6.56 21.14 1.79
C PRO A 210 6.91 19.70 1.41
N LEU A 211 6.20 18.71 1.96
CA LEU A 211 6.44 17.30 1.65
C LEU A 211 6.06 16.96 0.20
N THR A 212 4.95 17.50 -0.31
CA THR A 212 4.56 17.35 -1.73
C THR A 212 5.62 17.94 -2.66
N LEU A 213 6.14 19.13 -2.35
CA LEU A 213 7.20 19.76 -3.13
C LEU A 213 8.49 18.93 -3.10
N ALA A 214 8.86 18.39 -1.93
CA ALA A 214 10.01 17.50 -1.81
C ALA A 214 9.83 16.21 -2.63
N ALA A 215 8.64 15.61 -2.63
CA ALA A 215 8.31 14.41 -3.41
C ALA A 215 8.45 14.63 -4.93
N GLN A 216 8.18 15.84 -5.42
CA GLN A 216 8.21 16.17 -6.84
C GLN A 216 9.58 16.66 -7.33
N ASN A 217 10.50 17.00 -6.42
CA ASN A 217 11.76 17.65 -6.78
C ASN A 217 12.85 16.65 -7.25
N ASP A 218 14.01 17.18 -7.60
CA ASP A 218 15.16 16.47 -8.17
C ASP A 218 16.21 16.01 -7.15
N GLU A 219 15.91 16.04 -5.85
CA GLU A 219 16.84 15.63 -4.78
C GLU A 219 16.28 14.44 -3.98
N LYS A 220 17.02 13.33 -3.96
CA LYS A 220 16.70 12.16 -3.12
C LYS A 220 17.76 11.99 -2.03
N ILE A 221 17.32 11.87 -0.78
CA ILE A 221 18.18 11.59 0.37
C ILE A 221 18.62 10.13 0.31
N THR A 222 19.92 9.89 0.44
CA THR A 222 20.50 8.54 0.46
C THR A 222 21.05 8.15 1.82
N ALA A 223 21.46 9.15 2.63
CA ALA A 223 21.92 8.92 3.99
C ALA A 223 21.77 10.18 4.83
N ILE A 224 21.73 9.98 6.14
CA ILE A 224 21.79 11.03 7.16
C ILE A 224 22.72 10.56 8.29
N ALA A 225 23.19 11.52 9.10
CA ALA A 225 23.96 11.20 10.29
C ALA A 225 23.16 10.33 11.28
N ASP A 226 23.85 9.39 11.94
CA ASP A 226 23.24 8.44 12.87
C ASP A 226 22.46 9.13 13.99
N GLU A 227 22.98 10.25 14.52
CA GLU A 227 22.29 11.02 15.57
C GLU A 227 20.95 11.59 15.10
N VAL A 228 20.89 12.08 13.85
CA VAL A 228 19.67 12.63 13.24
C VAL A 228 18.66 11.51 13.00
N ALA A 229 19.12 10.36 12.52
CA ALA A 229 18.25 9.20 12.32
C ALA A 229 17.67 8.67 13.64
N LEU A 230 18.50 8.52 14.66
CA LEU A 230 18.08 8.09 16.00
C LEU A 230 17.05 9.04 16.60
N GLN A 231 17.26 10.35 16.44
CA GLN A 231 16.31 11.35 16.88
C GLN A 231 14.99 11.23 16.12
N ALA A 232 15.03 11.11 14.79
CA ALA A 232 13.82 10.96 13.97
C ALA A 232 13.02 9.71 14.38
N LEU A 233 13.70 8.56 14.54
CA LEU A 233 13.09 7.30 14.95
C LEU A 233 12.48 7.36 16.36
N SER A 234 13.09 8.10 17.28
CA SER A 234 12.55 8.28 18.64
C SER A 234 11.27 9.12 18.71
N ASN A 235 10.99 9.90 17.66
CA ASN A 235 9.82 10.77 17.56
C ASN A 235 8.65 10.11 16.82
N VAL A 236 8.82 8.88 16.33
CA VAL A 236 7.76 8.14 15.64
C VAL A 236 6.68 7.74 16.66
N SER A 237 5.42 8.09 16.36
CA SER A 237 4.27 7.85 17.24
C SER A 237 3.23 6.98 16.54
N GLU A 238 2.77 5.93 17.20
CA GLU A 238 1.74 5.03 16.64
C GLU A 238 0.40 5.74 16.42
N VAL A 239 0.03 6.63 17.34
CA VAL A 239 -1.26 7.36 17.35
C VAL A 239 -1.14 8.70 16.61
N GLY A 240 0.07 9.15 16.32
CA GLY A 240 0.34 10.45 15.74
C GLY A 240 0.32 11.62 16.75
N PRO A 241 0.55 12.86 16.29
CA PRO A 241 0.94 13.17 14.93
C PRO A 241 2.33 12.61 14.62
N ALA A 242 2.50 12.08 13.40
CA ALA A 242 3.81 11.68 12.90
C ALA A 242 4.30 12.71 11.89
N SER A 243 5.59 13.01 11.91
CA SER A 243 6.20 14.04 11.09
C SER A 243 7.29 13.45 10.21
N TYR A 244 7.43 14.02 9.02
CA TYR A 244 8.58 13.73 8.17
C TYR A 244 9.88 14.10 8.92
N PRO A 245 10.94 13.29 8.85
CA PRO A 245 12.20 13.60 9.52
C PRO A 245 12.74 14.99 9.15
N ASP A 246 13.03 15.80 10.16
CA ASP A 246 13.78 17.05 9.97
C ASP A 246 15.27 16.70 9.79
N VAL A 247 15.72 16.69 8.55
CA VAL A 247 17.08 16.26 8.20
C VAL A 247 17.99 17.46 8.02
N THR A 248 19.05 17.53 8.83
CA THR A 248 20.11 18.53 8.68
C THR A 248 21.28 17.93 7.92
N ASN A 249 21.72 18.62 6.86
CA ASN A 249 22.84 18.22 5.99
C ASN A 249 22.79 16.75 5.51
N PRO A 250 21.70 16.29 4.87
CA PRO A 250 21.63 14.94 4.32
C PRO A 250 22.64 14.74 3.18
N GLU A 251 23.06 13.50 2.98
CA GLU A 251 23.65 13.09 1.70
C GLU A 251 22.53 12.91 0.68
N THR A 252 22.67 13.54 -0.48
CA THR A 252 21.67 13.50 -1.54
C THR A 252 22.28 13.09 -2.88
N ILE A 253 21.41 12.58 -3.76
CA ILE A 253 21.68 12.45 -5.18
C ILE A 253 20.68 13.25 -5.99
N THR A 254 21.12 13.69 -7.16
CA THR A 254 20.21 14.26 -8.16
C THR A 254 19.46 13.14 -8.88
N ILE A 255 18.14 13.26 -8.88
CA ILE A 255 17.19 12.43 -9.62
C ILE A 255 16.34 13.30 -10.55
N THR A 256 15.43 12.71 -11.30
CA THR A 256 14.54 13.45 -12.18
C THR A 256 13.30 13.87 -11.39
N ALA A 257 13.01 15.17 -11.41
CA ALA A 257 11.78 15.74 -10.87
C ALA A 257 10.55 15.16 -11.60
N ASP A 258 9.49 14.88 -10.86
CA ASP A 258 8.28 14.26 -11.40
C ASP A 258 7.01 14.84 -10.72
N PRO A 259 6.20 15.65 -11.42
CA PRO A 259 4.99 16.22 -10.85
C PRO A 259 3.90 15.17 -10.57
N SER A 260 3.99 13.96 -11.13
CA SER A 260 3.02 12.90 -10.88
C SER A 260 3.11 12.31 -9.47
N ARG A 261 4.18 12.63 -8.73
CA ARG A 261 4.41 12.26 -7.32
C ARG A 261 3.61 13.08 -6.30
N GLU A 262 2.62 13.84 -6.76
CA GLU A 262 1.69 14.59 -5.90
C GLU A 262 0.96 13.66 -4.92
N PHE A 263 0.86 14.05 -3.65
CA PHE A 263 0.08 13.29 -2.67
C PHE A 263 -1.43 13.43 -2.94
N VAL A 264 -2.14 12.31 -2.85
CA VAL A 264 -3.58 12.16 -3.02
C VAL A 264 -4.27 12.67 -1.74
N GLY A 265 -5.20 13.61 -1.92
CA GLY A 265 -6.15 13.97 -0.87
C GLY A 265 -7.37 13.06 -0.86
N GLY A 266 -8.16 13.07 0.21
CA GLY A 266 -9.37 12.24 0.30
C GLY A 266 -10.35 12.45 -0.87
N GLU A 267 -10.51 13.69 -1.34
CA GLU A 267 -11.42 13.99 -2.45
C GLU A 267 -10.94 13.30 -3.74
N THR A 268 -9.63 13.35 -4.01
CA THR A 268 -9.01 12.69 -5.16
C THR A 268 -9.19 11.17 -5.08
N TRP A 269 -9.08 10.56 -3.90
CA TRP A 269 -9.32 9.13 -3.71
C TRP A 269 -10.77 8.76 -4.08
N VAL A 270 -11.76 9.49 -3.55
CA VAL A 270 -13.18 9.23 -3.87
C VAL A 270 -13.48 9.50 -5.35
N GLN A 271 -12.93 10.56 -5.94
CA GLN A 271 -13.06 10.86 -7.36
C GLN A 271 -12.50 9.76 -8.25
N HIS A 272 -11.43 9.08 -7.81
CA HIS A 272 -10.78 8.04 -8.61
C HIS A 272 -11.60 6.76 -8.71
N PHE A 273 -12.39 6.48 -7.66
CA PHE A 273 -13.15 5.25 -7.56
C PHE A 273 -14.65 5.44 -7.76
N TYR A 274 -15.21 6.63 -7.59
CA TYR A 274 -16.61 6.87 -7.90
C TYR A 274 -16.85 6.93 -9.42
N HIS A 275 -17.68 6.02 -9.92
CA HIS A 275 -18.18 6.02 -11.30
C HIS A 275 -19.70 5.87 -11.27
N GLU A 276 -20.43 6.75 -11.97
CA GLU A 276 -21.91 6.80 -11.92
C GLU A 276 -22.58 5.49 -12.38
N ASP A 277 -21.92 4.77 -13.29
CA ASP A 277 -22.38 3.49 -13.84
C ASP A 277 -21.88 2.26 -13.05
N GLU A 278 -21.11 2.45 -11.98
CA GLU A 278 -20.57 1.36 -11.15
C GLU A 278 -21.23 1.29 -9.78
N ASP A 279 -21.39 0.07 -9.26
CA ASP A 279 -22.00 -0.19 -7.95
C ASP A 279 -20.96 -0.70 -6.95
N ASN A 280 -19.92 0.12 -6.76
CA ASN A 280 -18.76 -0.17 -5.91
C ASN A 280 -18.86 0.39 -4.48
N GLY A 281 -20.07 0.76 -4.07
CA GLY A 281 -20.38 1.29 -2.73
C GLY A 281 -20.25 2.81 -2.60
N LEU A 282 -19.41 3.47 -3.42
CA LEU A 282 -19.33 4.93 -3.43
C LEU A 282 -20.47 5.54 -4.23
N THR A 283 -21.04 6.63 -3.70
CA THR A 283 -22.15 7.36 -4.32
C THR A 283 -21.77 8.80 -4.67
N SER A 284 -22.59 9.50 -5.46
CA SER A 284 -22.40 10.94 -5.70
C SER A 284 -22.41 11.76 -4.42
N GLU A 285 -23.08 11.28 -3.36
CA GLU A 285 -23.08 11.92 -2.05
C GLU A 285 -21.74 11.72 -1.32
N ASN A 286 -21.13 10.54 -1.46
CA ASN A 286 -19.77 10.30 -0.96
C ASN A 286 -18.78 11.27 -1.59
N LEU A 287 -18.88 11.48 -2.90
CA LEU A 287 -18.04 12.43 -3.62
C LEU A 287 -18.24 13.86 -3.11
N LYS A 288 -19.49 14.34 -2.99
CA LYS A 288 -19.80 15.70 -2.50
C LYS A 288 -19.30 15.97 -1.08
N LYS A 289 -19.32 14.94 -0.21
CA LYS A 289 -18.93 15.04 1.19
C LYS A 289 -17.49 14.65 1.46
N ASN A 290 -16.74 14.20 0.45
CA ASN A 290 -15.43 13.58 0.64
C ASN A 290 -15.46 12.42 1.67
N GLN A 291 -16.50 11.59 1.58
CA GLN A 291 -16.78 10.53 2.53
C GLN A 291 -16.30 9.18 2.00
N LYS A 292 -15.35 8.55 2.69
CA LYS A 292 -14.69 7.31 2.24
C LYS A 292 -15.27 6.02 2.86
N TYR A 293 -16.14 6.16 3.85
CA TYR A 293 -16.95 5.07 4.39
C TYR A 293 -18.28 4.95 3.64
N TRP A 294 -18.70 3.71 3.38
CA TRP A 294 -19.82 3.43 2.49
C TRP A 294 -20.60 2.17 2.88
N ARG A 295 -21.78 2.00 2.26
CA ARG A 295 -22.64 0.82 2.41
C ARG A 295 -22.92 0.21 1.04
N ARG A 296 -22.88 -1.12 0.98
CA ARG A 296 -23.27 -1.90 -0.20
C ARG A 296 -24.17 -3.06 0.21
N ASP A 297 -25.34 -3.16 -0.43
CA ASP A 297 -26.31 -4.23 -0.15
C ASP A 297 -26.25 -5.35 -1.19
N PHE A 298 -25.96 -6.55 -0.74
CA PHE A 298 -26.18 -7.80 -1.50
C PHE A 298 -27.54 -8.40 -1.12
N GLU A 299 -27.91 -9.56 -1.67
CA GLU A 299 -29.21 -10.18 -1.40
C GLU A 299 -29.47 -10.36 0.12
N LYS A 300 -28.53 -10.99 0.84
CA LYS A 300 -28.67 -11.39 2.25
C LYS A 300 -27.71 -10.70 3.20
N VAL A 301 -26.66 -10.08 2.67
CA VAL A 301 -25.57 -9.46 3.42
C VAL A 301 -25.50 -8.00 3.03
N THR A 302 -25.28 -7.13 4.00
CA THR A 302 -24.89 -5.74 3.79
C THR A 302 -23.44 -5.57 4.20
N ILE A 303 -22.61 -5.02 3.32
CA ILE A 303 -21.23 -4.67 3.63
C ILE A 303 -21.20 -3.19 4.02
N LEU A 304 -20.61 -2.90 5.18
CA LEU A 304 -20.31 -1.54 5.64
C LEU A 304 -18.79 -1.37 5.67
N ALA A 305 -18.26 -0.49 4.83
CA ALA A 305 -16.84 -0.14 4.85
C ALA A 305 -16.61 1.09 5.71
N LEU A 306 -15.60 1.03 6.58
CA LEU A 306 -15.20 2.11 7.47
C LEU A 306 -13.91 2.77 6.97
N ASP A 307 -13.87 4.09 7.02
CA ASP A 307 -12.65 4.88 6.87
C ASP A 307 -12.00 5.02 8.24
N THR A 308 -11.05 4.13 8.52
CA THR A 308 -10.38 4.06 9.82
C THR A 308 -9.08 4.86 9.86
N VAL A 309 -8.76 5.62 8.83
CA VAL A 309 -7.49 6.35 8.75
C VAL A 309 -7.47 7.50 9.76
N ASN A 310 -6.37 7.64 10.51
CA ASN A 310 -6.14 8.80 11.33
C ASN A 310 -5.63 9.97 10.47
N PRO A 311 -6.40 11.07 10.32
CA PRO A 311 -5.99 12.19 9.47
C PRO A 311 -4.77 12.96 10.02
N HIS A 312 -4.36 12.70 11.27
CA HIS A 312 -3.21 13.34 11.90
C HIS A 312 -1.91 12.52 11.78
N GLY A 313 -1.94 11.35 11.15
CA GLY A 313 -0.78 10.46 11.02
C GLY A 313 -0.68 9.40 12.12
N GLY A 314 0.40 8.61 12.07
CA GLY A 314 0.52 7.35 12.80
C GLY A 314 -0.16 6.19 12.06
N TRP A 315 0.09 4.97 12.52
CA TRP A 315 -0.48 3.74 11.94
C TRP A 315 -1.66 3.16 12.74
N GLN A 316 -2.06 3.81 13.82
CA GLN A 316 -3.26 3.43 14.56
C GLN A 316 -4.50 4.04 13.92
N GLY A 317 -5.57 3.24 13.87
CA GLY A 317 -6.84 3.65 13.29
C GLY A 317 -7.65 4.58 14.19
N SER A 318 -8.52 5.39 13.58
CA SER A 318 -9.48 6.24 14.29
C SER A 318 -10.83 6.31 13.57
N ILE A 319 -11.90 6.56 14.32
CA ILE A 319 -13.24 6.84 13.79
C ILE A 319 -13.76 8.09 14.48
N ASP A 320 -14.20 9.08 13.70
CA ASP A 320 -14.81 10.29 14.25
C ASP A 320 -16.26 10.06 14.71
N GLU A 321 -16.81 11.04 15.45
CA GLU A 321 -18.19 10.98 15.96
C GLU A 321 -19.23 10.81 14.83
N SER A 322 -19.00 11.44 13.67
CA SER A 322 -19.94 11.43 12.55
C SER A 322 -20.06 10.03 11.93
N GLN A 323 -18.92 9.39 11.68
CA GLN A 323 -18.87 8.02 11.16
C GLN A 323 -19.36 7.01 12.21
N PHE A 324 -19.05 7.22 13.49
CA PHE A 324 -19.56 6.36 14.56
C PHE A 324 -21.09 6.39 14.65
N GLU A 325 -21.70 7.58 14.66
CA GLU A 325 -23.16 7.70 14.65
C GLU A 325 -23.77 7.20 13.32
N TRP A 326 -23.09 7.37 12.18
CA TRP A 326 -23.49 6.73 10.93
C TRP A 326 -23.54 5.21 11.05
N LEU A 327 -22.48 4.57 11.56
CA LEU A 327 -22.39 3.11 11.71
C LEU A 327 -23.50 2.60 12.64
N LYS A 328 -23.68 3.24 13.78
CA LYS A 328 -24.75 2.91 14.74
C LYS A 328 -26.13 3.01 14.10
N ASN A 329 -26.39 4.06 13.33
CA ASN A 329 -27.64 4.21 12.59
C ASN A 329 -27.82 3.13 11.51
N GLN A 330 -26.76 2.74 10.79
CA GLN A 330 -26.84 1.60 9.86
C GLN A 330 -27.22 0.32 10.59
N LEU A 331 -26.54 -0.02 11.69
CA LEU A 331 -26.77 -1.25 12.44
C LEU A 331 -28.18 -1.32 13.06
N ILE A 332 -28.73 -0.19 13.52
CA ILE A 332 -30.12 -0.11 14.00
C ILE A 332 -31.12 -0.43 12.88
N ASN A 333 -30.86 0.02 11.66
CA ASN A 333 -31.74 -0.16 10.50
C ASN A 333 -31.55 -1.50 9.78
N LEU A 334 -30.50 -2.27 10.11
CA LEU A 334 -30.14 -3.54 9.46
C LEU A 334 -30.37 -4.76 10.35
N ARG A 335 -31.21 -4.66 11.39
CA ARG A 335 -31.42 -5.73 12.39
C ARG A 335 -31.91 -7.07 11.81
N ASP A 336 -32.57 -7.05 10.66
CA ASP A 336 -33.10 -8.24 9.99
C ASP A 336 -32.17 -8.76 8.88
N ARG A 337 -30.91 -8.31 8.83
CA ARG A 337 -29.93 -8.65 7.79
C ARG A 337 -28.57 -9.01 8.41
N TYR A 338 -27.80 -9.83 7.69
CA TYR A 338 -26.40 -10.06 8.06
C TYR A 338 -25.58 -8.83 7.66
N VAL A 339 -24.72 -8.37 8.57
CA VAL A 339 -23.83 -7.23 8.33
C VAL A 339 -22.39 -7.71 8.37
N LEU A 340 -21.63 -7.39 7.32
CA LEU A 340 -20.19 -7.54 7.27
C LEU A 340 -19.58 -6.14 7.42
N ILE A 341 -18.79 -5.94 8.47
CA ILE A 341 -18.00 -4.70 8.64
C ILE A 341 -16.63 -4.94 8.03
N SER A 342 -16.19 -3.99 7.21
CA SER A 342 -14.88 -4.00 6.57
C SER A 342 -14.12 -2.73 6.96
N SER A 343 -12.90 -2.90 7.46
CA SER A 343 -12.00 -1.81 7.81
C SER A 343 -10.57 -2.21 7.47
N HIS A 344 -9.70 -1.21 7.27
CA HIS A 344 -8.27 -1.45 7.14
C HIS A 344 -7.67 -1.83 8.50
N HIS A 345 -7.86 -0.99 9.52
CA HIS A 345 -7.38 -1.28 10.87
C HIS A 345 -8.28 -2.34 11.55
N PRO A 346 -7.68 -3.35 12.21
CA PRO A 346 -8.44 -4.38 12.92
C PRO A 346 -9.11 -3.82 14.19
N LEU A 347 -10.17 -4.49 14.63
CA LEU A 347 -10.77 -4.24 15.94
C LEU A 347 -9.82 -4.77 17.03
N GLN A 348 -9.34 -3.88 17.91
CA GLN A 348 -8.53 -4.23 19.07
C GLN A 348 -9.32 -4.13 20.37
#